data_AF-A0A3D2UVK9-F1
#
_entry.id   AF-A0A3D2UVK9-F1
#
_cell.length_a   1.000
_cell.length_b   1.000
_cell.length_c   1.000
_cell.angle_alpha   90.00
_cell.angle_beta   90.00
_cell.angle_gamma   90.00
#
_symmetry.space_group_name_H-M   'P 1'
#
loop_
_entity.id
_entity.type
_entity.pdbx_description
1 polymer ?
#
loop_
_entity_poly.entity_id
_entity_poly.type
_entity_poly.pdbx_seq_one_letter_code
_entity_poly.pdbx_strand_id
1 'polypeptide(L)'
;MLRCYLGGALQEDIAEKDEQTLATLVRQDLKEIMGIEEEPVFCKVFHNRKSNVQYHVNHSRHIDSIMKDLENFPGLFLAGSAYRGIGIPDCIQNGTESAESATQFLTGKSSAEI
;
A
#
# COMPACT_ATOMS: atom_id res chain seq x y z
N MET A 1 -6.03 -17.67 17.80
CA MET A 1 -6.47 -16.70 16.77
C MET A 1 -5.57 -16.89 15.56
N LEU A 2 -6.14 -17.13 14.38
CA LEU A 2 -5.41 -17.28 13.12
C LEU A 2 -5.72 -16.09 12.21
N ARG A 3 -4.74 -15.64 11.45
CA ARG A 3 -4.89 -14.64 10.39
C ARG A 3 -4.24 -15.17 9.14
N CYS A 4 -5.05 -15.38 8.10
CA CYS A 4 -4.59 -15.88 6.81
C CYS A 4 -4.67 -14.76 5.77
N TYR A 5 -3.80 -14.83 4.77
CA TYR A 5 -3.79 -13.94 3.61
C TYR A 5 -3.90 -14.80 2.36
N LEU A 6 -4.77 -14.40 1.42
CA LEU A 6 -4.95 -15.09 0.15
C LEU A 6 -4.71 -14.14 -1.02
N GLY A 7 -4.33 -14.72 -2.15
CA GLY A 7 -4.04 -14.03 -3.40
C GLY A 7 -2.60 -13.52 -3.47
N GLY A 8 -2.45 -12.22 -3.67
CA GLY A 8 -1.15 -11.61 -4.01
C GLY A 8 -0.97 -11.47 -5.52
N ALA A 9 0.16 -10.89 -5.93
CA ALA A 9 0.39 -10.47 -7.32
C ALA A 9 0.33 -11.62 -8.35
N LEU A 10 0.51 -12.87 -7.91
CA LEU A 10 0.48 -14.05 -8.78
C LEU A 10 -0.90 -14.70 -8.90
N GLN A 11 -1.83 -14.39 -7.99
CA GLN A 11 -3.14 -15.04 -7.87
C GLN A 11 -4.21 -14.02 -7.43
N GLU A 12 -4.26 -12.87 -8.12
CA GLU A 12 -5.20 -11.79 -7.77
C GLU A 12 -6.67 -12.22 -7.88
N ASP A 13 -6.98 -13.12 -8.82
CA ASP A 13 -8.32 -13.66 -9.06
C ASP A 13 -8.88 -14.42 -7.83
N ILE A 14 -8.02 -15.04 -7.03
CA ILE A 14 -8.43 -15.65 -5.75
C ILE A 14 -8.93 -14.58 -4.79
N ALA A 15 -8.20 -13.47 -4.66
CA ALA A 15 -8.56 -12.39 -3.75
C ALA A 15 -9.87 -11.67 -4.14
N GLU A 16 -10.35 -11.86 -5.37
CA GLU A 16 -11.60 -11.29 -5.87
C GLU A 16 -12.84 -12.17 -5.63
N LYS A 17 -12.66 -13.41 -5.17
CA LYS A 17 -13.76 -14.32 -4.84
C LYS A 17 -14.60 -13.80 -3.67
N ASP A 18 -15.82 -14.27 -3.55
CA ASP A 18 -16.71 -13.93 -2.45
C ASP A 18 -16.19 -14.46 -1.09
N GLU A 19 -16.67 -13.86 -0.01
CA GLU A 19 -16.20 -14.15 1.35
C GLU A 19 -16.38 -15.61 1.76
N GLN A 20 -17.48 -16.25 1.34
CA GLN A 20 -17.77 -17.64 1.69
C GLN A 20 -16.77 -18.57 1.02
N THR A 21 -16.51 -18.36 -0.27
CA THR A 21 -15.51 -19.10 -1.02
C THR A 21 -14.11 -18.92 -0.42
N LEU A 22 -13.73 -17.69 -0.06
CA LEU A 22 -12.44 -17.42 0.59
C LEU A 22 -12.30 -18.14 1.94
N ALA A 23 -13.35 -18.12 2.77
CA ALA A 23 -13.35 -18.81 4.06
C ALA A 23 -13.22 -20.33 3.88
N THR A 24 -13.91 -20.92 2.90
CA THR A 24 -13.80 -22.35 2.58
C THR A 24 -12.39 -22.73 2.14
N LEU A 25 -11.76 -21.96 1.25
CA LEU A 25 -10.39 -22.21 0.80
C LEU A 25 -9.40 -22.21 1.98
N VAL A 26 -9.46 -21.19 2.84
CA VAL A 26 -8.61 -21.12 4.04
C VAL A 26 -8.81 -22.31 4.95
N ARG A 27 -10.06 -22.75 5.16
CA ARG A 27 -10.34 -23.91 6.02
C ARG A 27 -9.78 -25.21 5.45
N GLN A 28 -9.84 -25.38 4.13
CA GLN A 28 -9.20 -26.52 3.46
C GLN A 28 -7.69 -26.49 3.68
N ASP A 29 -7.04 -25.35 3.46
CA ASP A 29 -5.59 -25.20 3.68
C ASP A 29 -5.21 -25.45 5.14
N LEU A 30 -5.98 -24.91 6.10
CA LEU A 30 -5.74 -25.12 7.54
C LEU A 30 -5.92 -26.59 7.95
N LYS A 31 -6.87 -27.30 7.35
CA LYS A 31 -7.04 -28.73 7.55
C LYS A 31 -5.81 -29.50 7.04
N GLU A 32 -5.34 -29.19 5.84
CA GLU A 32 -4.21 -29.89 5.23
C GLU A 32 -2.88 -29.59 5.93
N ILE A 33 -2.65 -28.33 6.33
CA ILE A 33 -1.37 -27.88 6.91
C ILE A 33 -1.32 -28.16 8.42
N MET A 34 -2.43 -28.01 9.14
CA MET A 34 -2.46 -28.02 10.61
C MET A 34 -3.36 -29.11 11.20
N GLY A 35 -4.15 -29.82 10.39
CA GLY A 35 -5.10 -30.82 10.88
C GLY A 35 -6.33 -30.25 11.59
N ILE A 36 -6.61 -28.94 11.43
CA ILE A 36 -7.76 -28.29 12.08
C ILE A 36 -9.02 -28.63 11.29
N GLU A 37 -9.97 -29.32 11.93
CA GLU A 37 -11.22 -29.74 11.28
C GLU A 37 -12.44 -28.93 11.77
N GLU A 38 -12.29 -28.24 12.90
CA GLU A 38 -13.36 -27.53 13.57
C GLU A 38 -13.83 -26.28 12.80
N GLU A 39 -15.09 -25.90 13.02
CA GLU A 39 -15.66 -24.64 12.54
C GLU A 39 -15.17 -23.48 13.42
N PRO A 40 -14.74 -22.35 12.83
CA PRO A 40 -14.37 -21.18 13.62
C PRO A 40 -15.62 -20.55 14.25
N VAL A 41 -15.55 -20.28 15.57
CA VAL A 41 -16.60 -19.55 16.30
C VAL A 41 -16.81 -18.14 15.73
N PHE A 42 -15.77 -17.56 15.14
CA PHE A 42 -15.81 -16.26 14.49
C PHE A 42 -14.90 -16.26 13.25
N CYS A 43 -15.45 -15.83 12.12
CA CYS A 43 -14.72 -15.64 10.88
C CYS A 43 -15.10 -14.29 10.27
N LYS A 44 -14.10 -13.53 9.84
CA LYS A 44 -14.30 -12.27 9.13
C LYS A 44 -13.32 -12.17 7.98
N VAL A 45 -13.84 -11.92 6.79
CA VAL A 45 -13.07 -11.74 5.57
C VAL A 45 -12.95 -10.25 5.28
N PHE A 46 -11.79 -9.82 4.76
CA PHE A 46 -11.53 -8.44 4.37
C PHE A 46 -10.92 -8.41 2.97
N HIS A 47 -11.62 -7.77 2.02
CA HIS A 47 -11.10 -7.53 0.68
C HIS A 47 -10.22 -6.28 0.64
N ASN A 48 -8.94 -6.48 0.33
CA ASN A 48 -7.97 -5.39 0.15
C ASN A 48 -7.65 -5.22 -1.33
N ARG A 49 -8.57 -4.56 -2.06
CA ARG A 49 -8.45 -4.37 -3.51
C ARG A 49 -7.37 -3.34 -3.82
N LYS A 50 -6.39 -3.73 -4.65
CA LYS A 50 -5.28 -2.87 -5.12
C LYS A 50 -4.56 -2.13 -3.98
N SER A 51 -4.48 -2.75 -2.81
CA SER A 51 -3.90 -2.13 -1.60
C SER A 51 -2.39 -2.32 -1.47
N ASN A 52 -1.82 -3.31 -2.17
CA ASN A 52 -0.40 -3.60 -2.14
C ASN A 52 0.28 -3.00 -3.38
N VAL A 53 0.99 -1.89 -3.18
CA VAL A 53 1.78 -1.26 -4.23
C VAL A 53 2.89 -2.20 -4.70
N GLN A 54 3.08 -2.31 -6.02
CA GLN A 54 4.13 -3.13 -6.63
C GLN A 54 5.19 -2.22 -7.25
N TYR A 55 6.39 -2.22 -6.68
CA TYR A 55 7.53 -1.53 -7.27
C TYR A 55 8.21 -2.44 -8.28
N HIS A 56 8.02 -2.13 -9.56
CA HIS A 56 8.71 -2.83 -10.64
C HIS A 56 10.15 -2.32 -10.80
N VAL A 57 10.95 -3.04 -11.57
CA VAL A 57 12.28 -2.57 -11.98
C VAL A 57 12.16 -1.18 -12.62
N ASN A 58 13.06 -0.27 -12.25
CA ASN A 58 13.05 1.16 -12.62
C ASN A 58 11.97 2.04 -11.96
N HIS A 59 11.27 1.55 -10.92
CA HIS A 59 10.31 2.37 -10.17
C HIS A 59 10.90 3.71 -9.71
N SER A 60 12.09 3.71 -9.11
CA SER A 60 12.77 4.93 -8.66
C SER A 60 12.93 5.96 -9.78
N ARG A 61 13.38 5.52 -10.96
CA ARG A 61 13.54 6.38 -12.14
C ARG A 61 12.22 6.97 -12.62
N HIS A 62 11.13 6.20 -12.53
CA HIS A 62 9.80 6.73 -12.87
C HIS A 62 9.34 7.78 -11.87
N ILE A 63 9.57 7.55 -10.57
CA ILE A 63 9.28 8.54 -9.53
C ILE A 63 10.13 9.80 -9.74
N ASP A 64 11.41 9.68 -10.05
CA ASP A 64 12.28 10.83 -10.33
C ASP A 64 11.75 11.65 -11.53
N SER A 65 11.26 10.99 -12.58
CA SER A 65 10.63 11.67 -13.73
C SER A 65 9.36 12.41 -13.32
N ILE A 66 8.49 11.79 -12.53
CA ILE A 66 7.26 12.42 -12.04
C ILE A 66 7.59 13.65 -11.18
N MET A 67 8.57 13.54 -10.28
CA MET A 67 8.96 14.65 -9.41
C MET A 67 9.54 15.82 -10.22
N LYS A 68 10.25 15.54 -11.30
CA LYS A 68 10.70 16.58 -12.24
C LYS A 68 9.53 17.22 -12.98
N ASP A 69 8.56 16.44 -13.45
CA ASP A 69 7.40 16.96 -14.16
C ASP A 69 6.53 17.85 -13.26
N LEU A 70 6.47 17.56 -11.95
CA LEU A 70 5.78 18.37 -10.95
C LEU A 70 6.34 19.79 -10.81
N GLU A 71 7.59 20.06 -11.20
CA GLU A 71 8.14 21.43 -11.20
C GLU A 71 7.32 22.38 -12.07
N ASN A 72 6.60 21.86 -13.07
CA ASN A 72 5.69 22.63 -13.93
C ASN A 72 4.34 22.94 -13.26
N PHE A 73 4.07 22.38 -12.07
CA PHE A 73 2.81 22.49 -11.34
C PHE A 73 3.06 23.01 -9.92
N PRO A 74 3.47 24.29 -9.76
CA PRO A 74 3.77 24.86 -8.45
C PRO A 74 2.55 24.80 -7.52
N GLY A 75 2.78 24.33 -6.30
CA GLY A 75 1.72 24.11 -5.31
C GLY A 75 1.11 22.70 -5.29
N LEU A 76 1.51 21.82 -6.21
CA LEU A 76 1.15 20.40 -6.18
C LEU A 76 2.26 19.58 -5.51
N PHE A 77 1.90 18.86 -4.45
CA PHE A 77 2.80 17.98 -3.69
C PHE A 77 2.22 16.57 -3.64
N LEU A 78 3.07 15.55 -3.78
CA LEU A 78 2.67 14.16 -3.80
C LEU A 78 3.19 13.42 -2.57
N ALA A 79 2.30 12.68 -1.91
CA ALA A 79 2.63 11.88 -0.74
C ALA A 79 1.93 10.51 -0.74
N GLY A 80 2.58 9.49 -0.19
CA GLY A 80 2.02 8.15 0.04
C GLY A 80 2.91 6.99 -0.40
N SER A 81 2.38 5.78 -0.23
CA SER A 81 3.10 4.52 -0.46
C SER A 81 3.46 4.25 -1.93
N ALA A 82 2.91 5.03 -2.86
CA ALA A 82 3.20 4.91 -4.28
C ALA A 82 4.60 5.42 -4.66
N TYR A 83 5.23 6.24 -3.82
CA TYR A 83 6.44 6.98 -4.18
C TYR A 83 7.70 6.30 -3.65
N ARG A 84 8.19 6.71 -2.47
CA ARG A 84 9.51 6.31 -1.94
C ARG A 84 9.40 5.51 -0.64
N GLY A 85 8.70 4.38 -0.69
CA GLY A 85 8.57 3.45 0.43
C GLY A 85 7.12 3.04 0.68
N ILE A 86 6.92 1.78 1.02
CA ILE A 86 5.59 1.18 1.24
C ILE A 86 5.26 1.13 2.73
N GLY A 87 6.30 1.17 3.59
CA GLY A 87 6.13 1.06 5.03
C GLY A 87 5.36 2.23 5.61
N ILE A 88 4.69 1.99 6.73
CA ILE A 88 4.03 3.05 7.50
C ILE A 88 5.03 4.16 7.88
N PRO A 89 6.25 3.87 8.38
CA PRO A 89 7.23 4.91 8.67
C PRO A 89 7.60 5.75 7.44
N ASP A 90 7.82 5.11 6.29
CA ASP A 90 8.14 5.79 5.03
C ASP A 90 7.01 6.73 4.61
N CYS A 91 5.76 6.27 4.73
CA CYS A 91 4.58 7.08 4.42
C CYS A 91 4.43 8.28 5.36
N ILE A 92 4.72 8.09 6.67
CA ILE A 92 4.69 9.17 7.65
C ILE A 92 5.76 10.21 7.33
N GLN A 93 6.99 9.75 7.06
CA GLN A 93 8.09 10.65 6.69
C GLN A 93 7.75 11.42 5.42
N ASN A 94 7.38 10.73 4.34
CA ASN A 94 7.05 11.35 3.07
C ASN A 94 5.85 12.31 3.17
N GLY A 95 4.84 11.98 3.96
CA GLY A 95 3.71 12.87 4.26
C GLY A 95 4.14 14.13 5.00
N THR A 96 5.04 14.00 5.98
CA THR A 96 5.58 15.12 6.75
C THR A 96 6.38 16.07 5.86
N GLU A 97 7.32 15.55 5.08
CA GLU A 97 8.14 16.33 4.13
C GLU A 97 7.28 17.07 3.09
N SER A 98 6.22 16.41 2.60
CA SER A 98 5.28 17.02 1.65
C SER A 98 4.48 18.16 2.29
N ALA A 99 4.05 17.99 3.54
CA ALA A 99 3.32 19.03 4.28
C ALA A 99 4.23 20.23 4.61
N GLU A 100 5.49 19.99 4.97
CA GLU A 100 6.49 21.05 5.18
C GLU A 100 6.73 21.84 3.89
N SER A 101 6.92 21.15 2.77
CA SER A 101 7.11 21.77 1.45
C SER A 101 5.89 22.63 1.05
N ALA A 102 4.68 22.11 1.26
CA ALA A 102 3.45 22.84 1.02
C ALA A 102 3.32 24.09 1.91
N THR A 103 3.68 23.97 3.18
CA THR A 103 3.66 25.09 4.13
C THR A 103 4.66 26.17 3.73
N GLN A 104 5.88 25.79 3.34
CA GLN A 104 6.90 26.73 2.87
C GLN A 104 6.45 27.47 1.60
N PHE A 105 5.86 26.75 0.65
CA PHE A 105 5.30 27.33 -0.57
C PHE A 105 4.20 28.36 -0.27
N LEU A 106 3.25 28.03 0.61
CA LEU A 106 2.15 28.94 0.97
C LEU A 106 2.60 30.15 1.78
N THR A 107 3.64 30.01 2.59
CA THR A 107 4.17 31.10 3.45
C THR A 107 5.18 32.00 2.73
N GLY A 108 5.49 31.73 1.47
CA GLY A 108 6.37 32.57 0.65
C GLY A 108 7.84 32.55 1.09
N LYS A 109 8.27 31.58 1.91
CA LYS A 109 9.68 31.39 2.22
C LYS A 109 10.37 30.75 1.02
N SER A 110 10.84 31.59 0.11
CA SER A 110 11.90 31.23 -0.82
C SER A 110 13.11 30.81 0.00
N SER A 111 13.58 29.58 -0.15
CA SER A 111 14.93 29.18 0.29
C SER A 111 15.95 29.99 -0.52
N ALA A 112 16.24 31.20 -0.05
CA ALA A 112 17.47 31.90 -0.30
C ALA A 112 18.13 32.10 1.07
N GLU A 113 19.43 31.86 1.11
CA GLU A 113 20.36 31.95 2.26
C GLU A 113 20.57 30.65 3.05
N ILE A 114 21.50 29.81 2.56
CA ILE A 114 22.81 29.58 3.20
C ILE A 114 23.89 29.59 2.12
#